data_AF-A0A2E8IZZ4-F1
#
_entry.id   AF-A0A2E8IZZ4-F1
#
_cell.length_a   1.000
_cell.length_b   1.000
_cell.length_c   1.000
_cell.angle_alpha   90.00
_cell.angle_beta   90.00
_cell.angle_gamma   90.00
#
_symmetry.space_group_name_H-M   'P 1'
#
loop_
_entity.id
_entity.type
_entity.pdbx_description
1 polymer ?
#
loop_
_entity_poly.entity_id
_entity_poly.type
_entity_poly.pdbx_seq_one_letter_code
_entity_poly.pdbx_strand_id
1 'polypeptide(L)' 'MRTAMATAIVGDDVYGEDPTVNLLEKRLASLLGKEEGAFFPSGTQSNLSAVMAHC' A
#
# COMPACT_ATOMS: atom_id res chain seq x y z
N MET A 1 -6.99 -15.30 -6.63
CA MET A 1 -5.92 -14.30 -6.76
C MET A 1 -5.79 -13.77 -8.18
N ARG A 2 -5.48 -14.60 -9.19
CA ARG A 2 -5.30 -14.12 -10.58
C ARG A 2 -6.51 -13.36 -11.16
N THR A 3 -7.73 -13.87 -10.97
CA THR A 3 -8.95 -13.17 -11.41
C THR A 3 -9.09 -11.81 -10.73
N ALA A 4 -8.89 -11.74 -9.41
CA ALA A 4 -8.99 -10.48 -8.66
C ALA A 4 -7.95 -9.44 -9.11
N MET A 5 -6.73 -9.87 -9.42
CA MET A 5 -5.69 -8.99 -9.99
C MET A 5 -6.09 -8.50 -11.38
N ALA A 6 -6.61 -9.39 -12.24
CA ALA A 6 -6.99 -9.05 -13.61
C ALA A 6 -8.21 -8.11 -13.69
N THR A 7 -9.06 -8.10 -12.66
CA THR A 7 -10.27 -7.26 -12.60
C THR A 7 -10.11 -6.05 -11.67
N ALA A 8 -8.93 -5.81 -11.10
CA ALA A 8 -8.70 -4.69 -10.20
C ALA A 8 -8.81 -3.35 -10.95
N ILE A 9 -9.40 -2.35 -10.28
CA ILE A 9 -9.41 -0.97 -10.80
C ILE A 9 -8.09 -0.34 -10.41
N VAL A 10 -7.35 0.14 -11.40
CA VAL A 10 -6.00 0.72 -11.22
C VAL A 10 -6.00 2.20 -11.57
N GLY A 11 -4.97 2.91 -11.11
CA GLY A 11 -4.73 4.32 -11.39
C GLY A 11 -3.25 4.67 -11.26
N ASP A 12 -2.95 5.96 -11.26
CA ASP A 12 -1.58 6.43 -10.99
C ASP A 12 -1.38 6.58 -9.47
N ASP A 13 -0.61 5.67 -8.89
CA ASP A 13 -0.33 5.63 -7.46
C ASP A 13 0.51 6.82 -6.96
N VAL A 14 1.35 7.40 -7.83
CA VAL A 14 2.17 8.58 -7.45
C VAL A 14 1.28 9.80 -7.19
N TYR A 15 0.14 9.91 -7.90
CA TYR A 15 -0.88 10.93 -7.67
C TYR A 15 -1.96 10.49 -6.66
N GLY A 16 -1.87 9.28 -6.10
CA GLY A 16 -2.86 8.73 -5.18
C GLY A 16 -4.17 8.31 -5.84
N GLU A 17 -4.17 8.11 -7.16
CA GLU A 17 -5.36 7.82 -7.95
C GLU A 17 -5.63 6.32 -8.12
N ASP A 18 -4.77 5.43 -7.61
CA ASP A 18 -5.01 3.97 -7.66
C ASP A 18 -5.99 3.52 -6.57
N PRO A 19 -7.25 3.13 -6.90
CA PRO A 19 -8.24 2.80 -5.89
C PRO A 19 -7.94 1.46 -5.18
N THR A 20 -7.24 0.54 -5.83
CA THR A 20 -6.93 -0.77 -5.28
C THR A 20 -5.81 -0.66 -4.25
N VAL A 21 -4.77 0.14 -4.52
CA VAL A 21 -3.70 0.42 -3.56
C VAL A 21 -4.26 1.14 -2.33
N ASN A 22 -5.02 2.22 -2.54
CA ASN A 22 -5.67 2.97 -1.48
C ASN A 22 -6.54 2.08 -0.55
N LEU A 23 -7.29 1.14 -1.12
CA LEU A 23 -8.11 0.20 -0.35
C LEU A 23 -7.25 -0.76 0.46
N LEU A 24 -6.16 -1.27 -0.11
CA LEU A 24 -5.23 -2.18 0.57
C LEU A 24 -4.61 -1.50 1.78
N GLU A 25 -4.08 -0.30 1.60
CA GLU A 25 -3.42 0.48 2.66
C GLU A 25 -4.38 0.81 3.80
N LYS A 26 -5.57 1.35 3.49
CA LYS A 26 -6.60 1.65 4.50
C LYS A 26 -7.05 0.41 5.27
N ARG A 27 -7.25 -0.71 4.56
CA ARG A 27 -7.66 -1.97 5.18
C ARG A 27 -6.59 -2.49 6.15
N LEU A 28 -5.32 -2.44 5.76
CA LEU A 28 -4.22 -2.91 6.61
C LEU A 28 -3.94 -1.96 7.79
N ALA A 29 -4.03 -0.64 7.56
CA ALA A 29 -3.94 0.35 8.63
C ALA A 29 -5.02 0.10 9.70
N SER A 30 -6.28 -0.07 9.28
CA SER A 30 -7.39 -0.39 10.17
C SER A 30 -7.18 -1.74 10.89
N LEU A 31 -6.76 -2.78 10.18
CA LEU A 31 -6.52 -4.11 10.74
C LEU A 31 -5.43 -4.11 11.82
N LEU A 32 -4.41 -3.27 11.65
CA LEU A 32 -3.24 -3.18 12.54
C LEU A 32 -3.36 -2.05 13.59
N GLY A 33 -4.47 -1.31 13.61
CA GLY A 33 -4.69 -0.20 14.53
C GLY A 33 -3.71 0.96 14.31
N LYS A 34 -3.42 1.27 13.03
CA LYS A 34 -2.57 2.40 12.60
C LYS A 34 -3.40 3.43 11.85
N GLU A 35 -2.91 4.66 11.81
CA GLU A 35 -3.58 5.77 11.13
C GLU A 35 -3.58 5.57 9.61
N GLU A 36 -2.42 5.20 9.05
CA GLU A 36 -2.23 5.01 7.61
C GLU A 36 -1.30 3.81 7.32
N GLY A 37 -1.29 3.38 6.05
CA GLY A 37 -0.41 2.34 5.53
C GLY A 37 0.21 2.76 4.19
N ALA A 38 1.32 2.12 3.81
CA ALA A 38 1.99 2.38 2.53
C ALA A 38 2.38 1.05 1.86
N PHE A 39 2.05 0.88 0.59
CA PHE A 39 2.40 -0.29 -0.20
C PHE A 39 3.82 -0.15 -0.77
N PHE A 40 4.63 -1.22 -0.66
CA PHE A 40 5.99 -1.27 -1.18
C PHE A 40 6.20 -2.50 -2.07
N PRO A 41 7.03 -2.40 -3.12
CA PRO A 41 7.43 -3.54 -3.96
C PRO A 41 8.07 -4.71 -3.20
N SER A 42 8.69 -4.47 -2.05
CA SER A 42 9.35 -5.52 -1.26
C SER A 42 9.39 -5.21 0.23
N GLY A 43 9.56 -6.25 1.05
CA GLY A 43 9.79 -6.10 2.49
C GLY A 43 11.10 -5.38 2.82
N THR A 44 12.15 -5.56 2.00
CA THR A 44 13.43 -4.84 2.17
C THR A 44 13.25 -3.34 2.00
N GLN A 45 12.51 -2.91 0.96
CA GLN A 45 12.23 -1.49 0.76
C GLN A 45 11.34 -0.94 1.87
N SER A 46 10.31 -1.68 2.28
CA SER A 46 9.45 -1.29 3.41
C SER A 46 10.25 -1.04 4.70
N ASN A 47 11.15 -1.97 5.06
CA ASN A 47 12.01 -1.80 6.24
C ASN A 47 13.00 -0.63 6.08
N LEU A 48 13.64 -0.49 4.92
CA LEU A 48 14.57 0.61 4.66
C LEU A 48 13.86 1.97 4.77
N SER A 49 12.71 2.13 4.11
CA SER A 49 11.89 3.34 4.18
C SER A 49 11.45 3.64 5.61
N ALA A 50 11.05 2.62 6.39
CA ALA A 50 10.69 2.79 7.79
C ALA A 50 11.84 3.32 8.64
N VAL A 51 13.06 2.79 8.47
CA VAL A 51 14.25 3.28 9.17
C VAL A 51 14.56 4.73 8.75
N MET A 52 14.54 5.02 7.46
CA MET A 52 14.85 6.36 6.93
C MET A 52 13.84 7.42 7.35
N ALA A 53 12.55 7.08 7.49
CA ALA A 53 11.50 8.01 7.91
C ALA A 53 11.40 8.21 9.42
N HIS A 54 11.96 7.28 10.21
CA HIS A 54 11.98 7.38 11.67
C HIS A 54 13.10 8.28 12.19
N CYS A 55 14.23 8.37 11.46
CA CYS A 55 15.38 9.18 11.82
C CYS A 55 15.19 10.66 11.44
#